data_AF-A0A218QLI8-F1
#
_entry.id   AF-A0A218QLI8-F1
#
_cell.length_a   1.000
_cell.length_b   1.000
_cell.length_c   1.000
_cell.angle_alpha   90.00
_cell.angle_beta   90.00
_cell.angle_gamma   90.00
#
_symmetry.space_group_name_H-M   'P 1'
#
loop_
_entity.id
_entity.type
_entity.pdbx_description
1 polymer ?
#
loop_
_entity_poly.entity_id
_entity_poly.type
_entity_poly.pdbx_seq_one_letter_code
_entity_poly.pdbx_strand_id
1 'polypeptide(L)'
;MYRHPFTLVRVHVTDDIGNSVWKPMWLVVIGDRREEISPLVAYQSFRQRFDIEHMFRFSKQRLLMTQFQTPDVEHEENWIRLVMLSYVQLWAAKELATHLPRP
;
A
#
# COMPACT_ATOMS: atom_id res chain seq x y z
N MET A 1 -17.96 14.03 -21.01
CA MET A 1 -17.77 13.81 -19.56
C MET A 1 -18.58 12.64 -19.00
N TYR A 2 -19.60 12.10 -19.69
CA TYR A 2 -20.48 11.02 -19.19
C TYR A 2 -20.02 9.57 -19.47
N ARG A 3 -18.86 9.36 -20.09
CA ARG A 3 -18.46 8.01 -20.54
C ARG A 3 -17.81 7.16 -19.44
N HIS A 4 -17.21 7.82 -18.44
CA HIS A 4 -16.53 7.19 -17.30
C HIS A 4 -16.83 8.00 -16.04
N PRO A 5 -17.96 7.73 -15.37
CA PRO A 5 -18.35 8.49 -14.19
C PRO A 5 -17.41 8.19 -13.01
N PHE A 6 -17.11 9.23 -12.22
CA PHE A 6 -16.26 9.14 -11.04
C PHE A 6 -16.77 10.06 -9.94
N THR A 7 -16.43 9.74 -8.69
CA THR A 7 -16.71 10.57 -7.52
C THR A 7 -15.43 11.23 -7.08
N LEU A 8 -15.45 12.55 -6.92
CA LEU A 8 -14.30 13.34 -6.47
C LEU A 8 -14.47 13.67 -4.98
N VAL A 9 -13.51 13.25 -4.16
CA VAL A 9 -13.50 13.47 -2.71
C VAL A 9 -12.35 14.40 -2.36
N ARG A 10 -12.65 15.53 -1.70
CA ARG A 10 -11.64 16.39 -1.08
C ARG A 10 -11.43 15.97 0.36
N VAL A 11 -10.21 15.57 0.70
CA VAL A 11 -9.83 15.26 2.08
C VAL A 11 -9.01 16.41 2.63
N HIS A 12 -9.47 16.94 3.76
CA HIS A 12 -8.79 17.96 4.53
C HIS A 12 -8.64 17.45 5.96
N VAL A 13 -7.41 17.39 6.46
CA VAL A 13 -7.11 16.89 7.81
C VAL A 13 -6.59 18.04 8.64
N THR A 14 -7.23 18.25 9.78
CA THR A 14 -6.89 19.29 10.75
C THR A 14 -6.42 18.69 12.07
N ASP A 15 -5.62 19.44 12.81
CA ASP A 15 -5.35 19.15 14.22
C ASP A 15 -6.57 19.51 15.10
N ASP A 16 -6.41 19.36 16.41
CA ASP A 16 -7.42 19.66 17.44
C ASP A 16 -7.75 21.16 17.56
N ILE A 17 -6.92 22.03 17.01
CA ILE A 17 -7.08 23.49 17.02
C ILE A 17 -7.62 24.00 15.66
N GLY A 18 -7.78 23.11 14.68
CA GLY A 18 -8.30 23.42 13.35
C GLY A 18 -7.25 23.82 12.31
N ASN A 19 -5.96 23.75 12.64
CA ASN A 19 -4.90 23.99 11.66
C ASN A 19 -4.78 22.81 10.71
N SER A 20 -4.50 23.10 9.44
CA SER A 20 -4.29 22.05 8.44
C SER A 20 -3.00 21.29 8.75
N VAL A 21 -3.09 19.99 8.98
CA VAL A 21 -1.89 19.15 9.21
C VAL A 21 -1.08 19.04 7.91
N TRP A 22 -1.76 19.03 6.76
CA TRP A 22 -1.15 19.00 5.43
C TRP A 22 -2.10 19.61 4.39
N LYS A 23 -1.57 19.86 3.19
CA LYS A 23 -2.35 20.40 2.06
C LYS A 23 -3.53 19.46 1.74
N PRO A 24 -4.74 19.99 1.46
CA PRO A 24 -5.86 19.15 1.06
C PRO A 24 -5.49 18.23 -0.11
N MET A 25 -5.95 16.99 -0.05
CA MET A 25 -5.80 16.04 -1.15
C MET A 25 -7.12 15.75 -1.82
N TRP A 26 -7.00 15.21 -3.02
CA TRP A 26 -8.12 14.80 -3.84
C TRP A 26 -8.02 13.31 -4.13
N LEU A 27 -9.10 12.59 -3.85
CA LEU A 27 -9.26 11.19 -4.16
C LEU A 27 -10.33 11.04 -5.24
N VAL A 28 -10.06 10.18 -6.21
CA VAL A 28 -11.02 9.81 -7.24
C VAL A 28 -11.49 8.39 -6.98
N VAL A 29 -12.79 8.20 -6.82
CA VAL A 29 -13.42 6.87 -6.68
C VAL A 29 -14.08 6.52 -8.00
N ILE A 30 -13.69 5.37 -8.55
CA ILE A 30 -14.16 4.87 -9.84
C ILE A 30 -14.80 3.50 -9.61
N GLY A 31 -15.85 3.19 -10.37
CA GLY A 31 -16.55 1.91 -10.34
C GLY A 31 -18.06 2.09 -10.35
N ASP A 32 -18.78 1.04 -10.71
CA ASP A 32 -20.24 1.06 -10.82
C ASP A 32 -20.92 1.33 -9.48
N ARG A 33 -20.30 0.86 -8.39
CA ARG A 33 -20.76 1.02 -7.00
C ARG A 33 -20.09 2.18 -6.26
N ARG A 34 -19.46 3.13 -6.95
CA ARG A 34 -18.69 4.24 -6.32
C ARG A 34 -19.54 5.09 -5.35
N GLU A 35 -20.85 5.21 -5.61
CA GLU A 35 -21.78 5.98 -4.77
C GLU A 35 -22.05 5.29 -3.42
N GLU A 36 -21.73 4.01 -3.29
CA GLU A 36 -21.83 3.26 -2.03
C GLU A 36 -20.62 3.49 -1.11
N ILE A 37 -19.54 4.09 -1.65
CA ILE A 37 -18.32 4.36 -0.90
C ILE A 37 -18.44 5.72 -0.21
N SER A 38 -18.55 5.70 1.12
CA SER A 38 -18.54 6.94 1.89
C SER A 38 -17.18 7.65 1.80
N PRO A 39 -17.14 8.99 1.96
CA PRO A 39 -15.88 9.73 1.98
C PRO A 39 -14.88 9.23 3.03
N LEU A 40 -15.38 8.76 4.19
CA LEU A 40 -14.55 8.19 5.25
C LEU A 40 -13.90 6.89 4.82
N VAL A 41 -14.66 5.98 4.19
CA VAL A 41 -14.14 4.71 3.67
C VAL A 41 -13.13 4.96 2.55
N ALA A 42 -13.41 5.90 1.64
CA ALA A 42 -12.46 6.28 0.60
C ALA A 42 -11.11 6.76 1.18
N TYR A 43 -11.18 7.61 2.21
CA TYR A 43 -9.98 8.08 2.91
C TYR A 43 -9.23 6.95 3.64
N GLN A 44 -9.93 6.12 4.41
CA GLN A 44 -9.31 5.00 5.14
C GLN A 44 -8.66 3.99 4.20
N SER A 45 -9.32 3.66 3.10
CA SER A 45 -8.77 2.77 2.06
C SER A 45 -7.51 3.38 1.43
N PHE A 46 -7.52 4.69 1.15
CA PHE A 46 -6.33 5.38 0.64
C PHE A 46 -5.17 5.36 1.65
N ARG A 47 -5.45 5.49 2.95
CA ARG A 47 -4.43 5.45 4.01
C ARG A 47 -3.70 4.11 4.06
N GLN A 48 -4.39 3.00 3.79
CA GLN A 48 -3.79 1.66 3.72
C GLN A 48 -2.83 1.49 2.54
N ARG A 49 -2.88 2.36 1.52
CA ARG A 49 -1.98 2.30 0.36
C ARG A 49 -0.50 2.34 0.77
N PHE A 50 -0.17 3.02 1.87
CA PHE A 50 1.22 3.14 2.31
C PHE A 50 1.81 1.83 2.85
N ASP A 51 0.98 0.86 3.21
CA ASP A 51 1.43 -0.44 3.74
C ASP A 51 2.26 -1.22 2.70
N ILE A 52 1.99 -1.04 1.40
CA ILE A 52 2.76 -1.67 0.33
C ILE A 52 4.21 -1.17 0.28
N GLU A 53 4.47 0.09 0.68
CA GLU A 53 5.82 0.65 0.71
C GLU A 53 6.68 -0.03 1.77
N HIS A 54 6.07 -0.40 2.90
CA HIS A 54 6.74 -1.18 3.94
C HIS A 54 7.09 -2.58 3.44
N MET A 55 6.17 -3.24 2.74
CA MET A 55 6.42 -4.53 2.10
C MET A 55 7.59 -4.44 1.10
N PHE A 56 7.58 -3.45 0.19
CA PHE A 56 8.67 -3.27 -0.77
C PHE A 56 10.00 -2.96 -0.12
N ARG A 57 10.02 -2.09 0.91
CA ARG A 57 11.24 -1.78 1.66
C ARG A 57 11.83 -3.04 2.30
N PHE A 58 11.01 -3.81 3.00
CA PHE A 58 11.45 -5.06 3.63
C PHE A 58 11.97 -6.05 2.59
N SER A 59 11.21 -6.25 1.50
CA SER A 59 11.58 -7.21 0.46
C SER A 59 12.90 -6.86 -0.22
N LYS A 60 13.13 -5.58 -0.53
CA LYS A 60 14.40 -5.11 -1.12
C LYS A 60 15.58 -5.24 -0.15
N GLN A 61 15.40 -4.86 1.11
CA GLN A 61 16.48 -4.80 2.09
C GLN A 61 16.81 -6.15 2.74
N ARG A 62 15.82 -7.02 2.89
CA ARG A 62 15.93 -8.26 3.68
C ARG A 62 15.69 -9.54 2.87
N LEU A 63 14.98 -9.46 1.75
CA LEU A 63 14.67 -10.62 0.89
C LEU A 63 15.37 -10.56 -0.47
N LEU A 64 16.34 -9.65 -0.65
CA LEU A 64 17.17 -9.55 -1.85
C LEU A 64 16.37 -9.37 -3.15
N MET A 65 15.16 -8.80 -3.05
CA MET A 65 14.21 -8.67 -4.16
C MET A 65 14.84 -8.07 -5.42
N THR A 66 15.72 -7.10 -5.27
CA THR A 66 16.38 -6.38 -6.37
C THR A 66 17.88 -6.70 -6.46
N GLN A 67 18.40 -7.64 -5.66
CA GLN A 67 19.82 -8.01 -5.67
C GLN A 67 20.11 -9.30 -6.46
N PHE A 68 19.10 -10.15 -6.65
CA PHE A 68 19.21 -11.27 -7.58
C PHE A 68 19.37 -10.73 -9.00
N GLN A 69 20.40 -11.20 -9.71
CA GLN A 69 20.71 -10.80 -11.08
C GLN A 69 20.80 -12.06 -11.93
N THR A 70 19.99 -12.13 -12.97
CA THR A 70 19.94 -13.25 -13.91
C THR A 70 19.77 -12.68 -15.32
N PRO A 71 20.42 -13.28 -16.34
CA PRO A 71 20.18 -12.91 -17.73
C PRO A 71 18.86 -13.48 -18.29
N ASP A 72 18.23 -14.39 -17.55
CA ASP A 72 16.98 -15.07 -17.93
C ASP A 72 15.78 -14.48 -17.19
N VAL A 73 14.80 -14.01 -17.96
CA VAL A 73 13.55 -13.39 -17.46
C VAL A 73 12.73 -14.36 -16.63
N GLU A 74 12.66 -15.65 -17.01
CA GLU A 74 11.85 -16.63 -16.28
C GLU A 74 12.39 -16.84 -14.87
N HIS A 75 13.71 -16.84 -14.70
CA HIS A 75 14.35 -16.91 -13.40
C HIS A 75 14.06 -15.66 -12.55
N GLU A 76 14.02 -14.47 -13.15
CA GLU A 76 13.69 -13.23 -12.43
C GLU A 76 12.23 -13.24 -11.96
N GLU A 77 11.30 -13.64 -12.82
CA GLU A 77 9.89 -13.78 -12.45
C GLU A 77 9.69 -14.79 -11.31
N ASN A 78 10.36 -15.95 -11.41
CA ASN A 78 10.32 -16.97 -10.37
C ASN A 78 10.93 -16.47 -9.06
N TRP A 79 12.01 -15.68 -9.12
CA TRP A 79 12.59 -15.04 -7.95
C TRP A 79 11.59 -14.10 -7.26
N ILE A 80 10.91 -13.22 -8.02
CA ILE A 80 9.89 -12.33 -7.46
C ILE A 80 8.76 -13.13 -6.80
N ARG A 81 8.29 -14.23 -7.41
CA ARG A 81 7.28 -15.12 -6.82
C ARG A 81 7.76 -15.71 -5.49
N LEU A 82 9.01 -16.19 -5.43
CA LEU A 82 9.61 -16.73 -4.20
C LEU A 82 9.75 -15.68 -3.10
N VAL A 83 10.16 -14.46 -3.45
CA VAL A 83 10.25 -13.33 -2.50
C VAL A 83 8.88 -13.01 -1.90
N MET A 84 7.84 -12.93 -2.73
CA MET A 84 6.47 -12.65 -2.28
C MET A 84 5.93 -13.77 -1.37
N LEU A 85 6.16 -15.03 -1.72
CA LEU A 85 5.81 -16.17 -0.87
C LEU A 85 6.52 -16.11 0.48
N SER A 86 7.83 -15.82 0.47
CA SER A 86 8.64 -15.70 1.68
C SER A 86 8.15 -14.56 2.58
N TYR A 87 7.79 -13.41 1.99
CA TYR A 87 7.21 -12.29 2.74
C TYR A 87 5.92 -12.68 3.45
N VAL A 88 4.99 -13.36 2.76
CA VAL A 88 3.72 -13.81 3.35
C VAL A 88 3.97 -14.79 4.51
N GLN A 89 4.90 -15.73 4.34
CA GLN A 89 5.26 -16.69 5.40
C GLN A 89 5.84 -15.97 6.63
N LEU A 90 6.75 -15.02 6.43
CA LEU A 90 7.33 -14.24 7.52
C LEU A 90 6.29 -13.36 8.22
N TRP A 91 5.37 -12.76 7.48
CA TRP A 91 4.27 -11.98 8.04
C TRP A 91 3.32 -12.86 8.87
N ALA A 92 2.99 -14.07 8.40
CA ALA A 92 2.17 -15.02 9.14
C ALA A 92 2.86 -15.49 10.43
N ALA A 93 4.18 -15.64 10.40
CA ALA A 93 5.00 -16.05 11.54
C ALA A 93 5.42 -14.88 12.47
N LYS A 94 4.96 -13.65 12.22
CA LYS A 94 5.46 -12.44 12.94
C LYS A 94 5.31 -12.53 14.46
N GLU A 95 4.24 -13.16 14.95
CA GLU A 95 3.97 -13.30 16.39
C GLU A 95 4.93 -14.28 17.08
N LEU A 96 5.65 -15.11 16.31
CA LEU A 96 6.68 -16.02 16.82
C LEU A 96 8.02 -15.30 17.05
N ALA A 97 8.19 -14.08 16.52
CA ALA A 97 9.43 -13.33 16.64
C ALA A 97 9.54 -12.66 18.03
N THR A 98 10.59 -12.99 18.78
CA THR A 98 10.85 -12.45 20.13
C THR A 98 11.50 -11.06 20.12
N HIS A 99 12.16 -10.69 19.02
CA HIS A 99 12.80 -9.39 18.85
C HIS A 99 12.24 -8.68 17.61
N LEU A 100 11.18 -7.92 17.83
CA LEU A 100 10.70 -6.96 16.84
C LEU A 100 11.47 -5.65 17.04
N PRO A 101 12.42 -5.27 16.17
CA PRO A 101 12.90 -3.90 16.17
C PRO A 101 11.68 -3.02 15.98
N ARG A 102 11.44 -2.10 16.92
CA ARG A 102 10.35 -1.13 16.79
C ARG A 102 10.56 -0.33 15.48
N PRO A 103 9.47 0.01 14.77
CA PRO A 103 9.56 0.82 13.56
C PRO A 103 10.31 2.13 13.80
#